data_AF-A0A0G2UVA1-F1
#
_entry.id   AF-A0A0G2UVA1-F1
#
_cell.length_a   1.000
_cell.length_b   1.000
_cell.length_c   1.000
_cell.angle_alpha   90.00
_cell.angle_beta   90.00
_cell.angle_gamma   90.00
#
_symmetry.space_group_name_H-M   'P 1'
#
loop_
_entity.id
_entity.type
_entity.pdbx_description
1 polymer ?
#
loop_
_entity_poly.entity_id
_entity_poly.type
_entity_poly.pdbx_seq_one_letter_code
_entity_poly.pdbx_strand_id
1 'polypeptide(L)'
;FTFSLVNGFPLMTISCFIKKWVFGNAACKVYGFIGGIFGLMSIMTMAMISIDRYNVIGRPMAASKKMSHRRAFLMIIFVWMWSTLWSIGPIFGWGAYVLEGVLCNCSFDYITRDYVTRSNIVCMYIFAFCFPILIIFFCYFNIVMSVSNHEKEMAAMAKKLNAKELRKAQAGANAEMKLAKISIVIVSQFLLSWSPYAVVALLAQFGPIEWVTPYAAQLPVMFAKASAIHNPLIYSVSHPKFREAIA
;
A
#
# COMPACT_ATOMS: atom_id res chain seq x y z
N PHE A 1 11.42 -5.32 -2.12
CA PHE A 1 12.26 -6.54 -2.22
C PHE A 1 12.09 -7.44 -1.00
N THR A 2 12.29 -6.93 0.23
CA THR A 2 12.21 -7.73 1.48
C THR A 2 10.91 -8.53 1.65
N PHE A 3 9.74 -7.93 1.36
CA PHE A 3 8.46 -8.63 1.43
C PHE A 3 8.45 -9.92 0.59
N SER A 4 8.78 -9.83 -0.70
CA SER A 4 8.76 -10.97 -1.62
C SER A 4 9.84 -12.00 -1.30
N LEU A 5 10.99 -11.54 -0.80
CA LEU A 5 12.08 -12.42 -0.37
C LEU A 5 11.64 -13.32 0.81
N VAL A 6 10.97 -12.75 1.81
CA VAL A 6 10.51 -13.54 2.97
C VAL A 6 9.24 -14.31 2.67
N ASN A 7 8.28 -13.69 1.95
CA ASN A 7 6.98 -14.31 1.71
C ASN A 7 6.97 -15.37 0.59
N GLY A 8 8.04 -15.48 -0.19
CA GLY A 8 8.18 -16.42 -1.30
C GLY A 8 9.15 -17.57 -1.01
N PHE A 9 10.36 -17.47 -1.57
CA PHE A 9 11.41 -18.48 -1.43
C PHE A 9 12.46 -18.05 -0.39
N PRO A 10 12.89 -18.93 0.55
CA PRO A 10 12.57 -20.36 0.61
C PRO A 10 11.32 -20.70 1.43
N LEU A 11 10.86 -19.82 2.31
CA LEU A 11 9.95 -20.17 3.41
C LEU A 11 8.62 -20.78 2.95
N MET A 12 7.88 -20.08 2.10
CA MET A 12 6.60 -20.60 1.59
C MET A 12 6.84 -21.66 0.51
N THR A 13 7.78 -21.40 -0.40
CA THR A 13 8.01 -22.25 -1.58
C THR A 13 8.41 -23.68 -1.20
N ILE A 14 9.39 -23.84 -0.31
CA ILE A 14 9.83 -25.16 0.17
C ILE A 14 8.72 -25.82 0.98
N SER A 15 8.02 -25.08 1.85
CA SER A 15 6.90 -25.61 2.62
C SER A 15 5.80 -26.19 1.74
N CYS A 16 5.48 -25.53 0.62
CA CYS A 16 4.54 -26.03 -0.37
C CYS A 16 5.01 -27.34 -1.03
N PHE A 17 6.28 -27.43 -1.44
CA PHE A 17 6.81 -28.64 -2.08
C PHE A 17 6.80 -29.87 -1.16
N ILE A 18 7.04 -29.67 0.13
CA ILE A 18 7.00 -30.75 1.15
C ILE A 18 5.64 -30.86 1.85
N LYS A 19 4.66 -30.04 1.46
CA LYS A 19 3.29 -29.99 2.01
C LYS A 19 3.22 -29.75 3.52
N LYS A 20 4.23 -29.07 4.09
CA LYS A 20 4.32 -28.81 5.53
C LYS A 20 5.24 -27.63 5.81
N TRP A 21 4.84 -26.75 6.73
CA TRP A 21 5.75 -25.75 7.29
C TRP A 21 6.78 -26.42 8.23
N VAL A 22 8.06 -26.38 7.85
CA VAL A 22 9.16 -27.03 8.60
C VAL A 22 10.12 -26.05 9.28
N PHE A 23 9.92 -24.74 9.09
CA PHE A 23 10.84 -23.71 9.61
C PHE A 23 10.59 -23.35 11.08
N GLY A 24 9.63 -24.02 11.74
CA GLY A 24 9.30 -23.83 13.15
C GLY A 24 8.49 -22.56 13.43
N ASN A 25 8.09 -22.41 14.70
CA ASN A 25 7.18 -21.35 15.14
C ASN A 25 7.83 -19.95 15.07
N ALA A 26 9.12 -19.83 15.40
CA ALA A 26 9.83 -18.54 15.34
C ALA A 26 9.85 -17.98 13.91
N ALA A 27 10.15 -18.82 12.91
CA ALA A 27 10.11 -18.41 11.51
C ALA A 27 8.69 -18.03 11.07
N CYS A 28 7.66 -18.71 11.57
CA CYS A 28 6.26 -18.38 11.27
C CYS A 28 5.88 -16.98 11.76
N LYS A 29 6.29 -16.64 13.00
CA LYS A 29 6.11 -15.30 13.56
C LYS A 29 6.85 -14.24 12.76
N VAL A 30 8.11 -14.48 12.41
CA VAL A 30 8.91 -13.55 11.58
C VAL A 30 8.29 -13.38 10.18
N TYR A 31 7.83 -14.48 9.57
CA TYR A 31 7.16 -14.47 8.26
C TYR A 31 5.90 -13.60 8.29
N GLY A 32 4.99 -13.87 9.23
CA GLY A 32 3.75 -13.12 9.38
C GLY A 32 4.02 -11.64 9.70
N PHE A 33 4.96 -11.36 10.61
CA PHE A 33 5.36 -10.00 10.97
C PHE A 33 5.93 -9.22 9.79
N ILE A 34 6.84 -9.82 9.01
CA ILE A 34 7.41 -9.20 7.82
C ILE A 34 6.34 -9.00 6.72
N GLY A 35 5.39 -9.94 6.59
CA GLY A 35 4.22 -9.76 5.74
C GLY A 35 3.39 -8.53 6.14
N GLY A 36 3.02 -8.44 7.42
CA GLY A 36 2.24 -7.34 7.97
C GLY A 36 2.95 -5.99 7.83
N ILE A 37 4.19 -5.89 8.30
CA ILE A 37 4.93 -4.61 8.31
C ILE A 37 5.07 -4.04 6.91
N PHE A 38 5.50 -4.82 5.93
CA PHE A 38 5.73 -4.30 4.57
C PHE A 38 4.43 -4.14 3.76
N GLY A 39 3.38 -4.91 4.08
CA GLY A 39 2.03 -4.66 3.54
C GLY A 39 1.52 -3.28 3.96
N LEU A 40 1.56 -3.00 5.28
CA LEU A 40 1.16 -1.72 5.85
C LEU A 40 2.08 -0.57 5.42
N MET A 41 3.38 -0.83 5.34
CA MET A 41 4.37 0.15 4.87
C MET A 41 4.10 0.58 3.44
N SER A 42 3.66 -0.35 2.59
CA SER A 42 3.33 -0.06 1.19
C SER A 42 2.17 0.92 1.09
N ILE A 43 1.04 0.65 1.75
CA ILE A 43 -0.13 1.55 1.69
C ILE A 43 0.12 2.89 2.39
N MET A 44 0.84 2.90 3.52
CA MET A 44 1.19 4.16 4.17
C MET A 44 2.17 4.98 3.33
N THR A 45 3.12 4.34 2.63
CA THR A 45 3.97 5.04 1.65
C THR A 45 3.15 5.62 0.51
N MET A 46 2.15 4.89 0.00
CA MET A 46 1.23 5.41 -1.01
C MET A 46 0.42 6.61 -0.51
N ALA A 47 0.03 6.63 0.77
CA ALA A 47 -0.59 7.79 1.40
C ALA A 47 0.38 8.99 1.51
N MET A 48 1.66 8.73 1.83
CA MET A 48 2.69 9.78 1.81
C MET A 48 2.91 10.35 0.40
N ILE A 49 2.88 9.49 -0.63
CA ILE A 49 2.95 9.91 -2.03
C ILE A 49 1.70 10.72 -2.41
N SER A 50 0.49 10.32 -2.00
CA SER A 50 -0.73 11.09 -2.32
C SER A 50 -0.71 12.48 -1.70
N ILE A 51 -0.15 12.63 -0.49
CA ILE A 51 0.07 13.95 0.14
C ILE A 51 1.02 14.81 -0.71
N ASP A 52 2.12 14.24 -1.22
CA ASP A 52 3.02 14.95 -2.12
C ASP A 52 2.29 15.39 -3.41
N ARG A 53 1.58 14.46 -4.06
CA ARG A 53 0.79 14.76 -5.27
C ARG A 53 -0.23 15.87 -5.02
N TYR A 54 -0.92 15.83 -3.88
CA TYR A 54 -1.87 16.87 -3.48
C TYR A 54 -1.18 18.22 -3.28
N ASN A 55 -0.02 18.26 -2.63
CA ASN A 55 0.70 19.53 -2.41
C ASN A 55 1.20 20.19 -3.70
N VAL A 56 1.50 19.38 -4.72
CA VAL A 56 1.98 19.88 -6.02
C VAL A 56 0.84 20.24 -6.97
N ILE A 57 -0.25 19.46 -6.98
CA ILE A 57 -1.32 19.54 -7.99
C ILE A 57 -2.66 19.99 -7.40
N GLY A 58 -3.01 19.51 -6.21
CA GLY A 58 -4.29 19.79 -5.56
C GLY A 58 -4.42 21.21 -5.02
N ARG A 59 -3.29 21.88 -4.78
CA ARG A 59 -3.25 23.27 -4.32
C ARG A 59 -3.20 24.25 -5.50
N PRO A 60 -3.69 25.49 -5.33
CA PRO A 60 -3.49 26.57 -6.31
C PRO A 60 -2.03 26.68 -6.72
N MET A 61 -1.75 27.07 -7.97
CA MET A 61 -0.38 27.08 -8.52
C MET A 61 0.57 27.96 -7.70
N ALA A 62 0.09 29.08 -7.16
CA ALA A 62 0.85 29.97 -6.27
C ALA A 62 1.22 29.32 -4.92
N ALA A 63 0.45 28.32 -4.48
CA ALA A 63 0.66 27.58 -3.24
C ALA A 63 1.24 26.16 -3.46
N SER A 64 1.58 25.82 -4.71
CA SER A 64 2.19 24.54 -5.07
C SER A 64 3.51 24.36 -4.33
N LYS A 65 3.67 23.21 -3.68
CA LYS A 65 4.79 22.97 -2.77
C LYS A 65 5.46 21.64 -3.09
N LYS A 66 6.69 21.71 -3.61
CA LYS A 66 7.50 20.51 -3.86
C LYS A 66 7.93 19.85 -2.56
N MET A 67 8.06 18.52 -2.60
CA MET A 67 8.66 17.76 -1.50
C MET A 67 10.09 18.24 -1.24
N SER A 68 10.41 18.44 0.05
CA SER A 68 11.79 18.67 0.48
C SER A 68 12.34 17.39 1.12
N HIS A 69 13.66 17.21 1.07
CA HIS A 69 14.32 16.07 1.71
C HIS A 69 13.97 15.94 3.20
N ARG A 70 13.91 17.05 3.94
CA ARG A 70 13.53 17.05 5.36
C ARG A 70 12.10 16.50 5.57
N ARG A 71 11.13 16.88 4.75
CA ARG A 71 9.75 16.37 4.87
C ARG A 71 9.66 14.90 4.47
N ALA A 72 10.28 14.53 3.35
CA ALA A 72 10.32 13.14 2.90
C ALA A 72 10.93 12.23 3.97
N PHE A 73 12.03 12.65 4.58
CA PHE A 73 12.70 11.90 5.64
C PHE A 73 11.79 11.70 6.87
N LEU A 74 11.13 12.77 7.34
CA LEU A 74 10.18 12.67 8.46
C LEU A 74 8.98 11.78 8.12
N MET A 75 8.46 11.84 6.89
CA MET A 75 7.36 11.00 6.42
C MET A 75 7.77 9.52 6.38
N ILE A 76 9.01 9.21 5.96
CA ILE A 76 9.53 7.83 5.94
C ILE A 76 9.71 7.30 7.37
N ILE A 77 10.23 8.10 8.30
CA ILE A 77 10.32 7.71 9.73
C ILE A 77 8.92 7.37 10.25
N PHE A 78 7.94 8.23 9.98
CA PHE A 78 6.56 7.97 10.36
C PHE A 78 6.01 6.66 9.79
N VAL A 79 6.24 6.40 8.49
CA VAL A 79 5.83 5.16 7.81
C VAL A 79 6.40 3.92 8.52
N TRP A 80 7.69 3.92 8.85
CA TRP A 80 8.34 2.80 9.54
C TRP A 80 7.77 2.57 10.94
N MET A 81 7.65 3.63 11.73
CA MET A 81 7.10 3.57 13.08
C MET A 81 5.65 3.07 13.07
N TRP A 82 4.83 3.62 12.17
CA TRP A 82 3.42 3.24 12.01
C TRP A 82 3.25 1.77 11.64
N SER A 83 3.98 1.33 10.62
CA SER A 83 3.85 -0.05 10.10
C SER A 83 4.33 -1.08 11.12
N THR A 84 5.39 -0.74 11.87
CA THR A 84 5.90 -1.58 12.96
C THR A 84 4.88 -1.66 14.09
N LEU A 85 4.38 -0.51 14.56
CA LEU A 85 3.43 -0.42 15.66
C LEU A 85 2.22 -1.33 15.43
N TRP A 86 1.63 -1.29 14.24
CA TRP A 86 0.42 -2.06 13.94
C TRP A 86 0.69 -3.52 13.55
N SER A 87 1.94 -3.90 13.30
CA SER A 87 2.29 -5.30 12.99
C SER A 87 2.88 -6.05 14.19
N ILE A 88 3.38 -5.34 15.21
CA ILE A 88 4.15 -5.95 16.29
C ILE A 88 3.29 -6.57 17.40
N GLY A 89 2.03 -6.16 17.53
CA GLY A 89 1.11 -6.67 18.56
C GLY A 89 1.12 -8.21 18.71
N PRO A 90 0.95 -8.98 17.61
CA PRO A 90 0.97 -10.43 17.65
C PRO A 90 2.30 -11.07 18.11
N ILE A 91 3.42 -10.35 18.05
CA ILE A 91 4.70 -10.81 18.60
C ILE A 91 4.66 -10.84 20.12
N PHE A 92 3.96 -9.88 20.74
CA PHE A 92 3.82 -9.71 22.19
C PHE A 92 2.53 -10.31 22.75
N GLY A 93 1.80 -11.11 21.97
CA GLY A 93 0.58 -11.79 22.40
C GLY A 93 -0.70 -10.96 22.26
N TRP A 94 -0.64 -9.74 21.72
CA TRP A 94 -1.84 -9.02 21.30
C TRP A 94 -2.24 -9.46 19.88
N GLY A 95 -2.97 -10.58 19.81
CA GLY A 95 -3.14 -11.37 18.60
C GLY A 95 -2.02 -12.41 18.44
N ALA A 96 -2.01 -13.13 17.32
CA ALA A 96 -1.01 -14.15 17.04
C ALA A 96 -0.64 -14.20 15.55
N TYR A 97 0.59 -14.63 15.23
CA TYR A 97 0.97 -15.05 13.89
C TYR A 97 0.97 -16.58 13.83
N VAL A 98 0.15 -17.15 12.95
CA VAL A 98 -0.14 -18.59 12.85
C VAL A 98 -0.18 -19.04 11.39
N LEU A 99 -0.20 -20.36 11.18
CA LEU A 99 -0.38 -20.95 9.85
C LEU A 99 -1.82 -20.73 9.36
N GLU A 100 -1.97 -20.55 8.04
CA GLU A 100 -3.29 -20.40 7.41
C GLU A 100 -3.44 -21.22 6.12
N GLY A 101 -4.66 -21.32 5.60
CA GLY A 101 -4.96 -21.96 4.32
C GLY A 101 -4.48 -23.41 4.28
N VAL A 102 -3.57 -23.73 3.35
CA VAL A 102 -2.97 -25.07 3.21
C VAL A 102 -1.78 -25.32 4.16
N LEU A 103 -1.63 -24.49 5.20
CA LEU A 103 -0.63 -24.64 6.27
C LEU A 103 0.83 -24.58 5.81
N CYS A 104 1.09 -23.86 4.70
CA CYS A 104 2.43 -23.68 4.13
C CYS A 104 2.93 -22.23 4.22
N ASN A 105 2.15 -21.34 4.82
CA ASN A 105 2.52 -19.94 5.04
C ASN A 105 1.83 -19.40 6.29
N CYS A 106 2.33 -18.28 6.83
CA CYS A 106 1.82 -17.69 8.07
C CYS A 106 1.21 -16.31 7.86
N SER A 107 0.21 -15.98 8.66
CA SER A 107 -0.43 -14.66 8.74
C SER A 107 -0.92 -14.39 10.17
N PHE A 108 -1.51 -13.22 10.41
CA PHE A 108 -2.19 -12.93 11.66
C PHE A 108 -3.40 -13.86 11.83
N ASP A 109 -3.68 -14.26 13.06
CA ASP A 109 -4.84 -15.08 13.41
C ASP A 109 -6.12 -14.26 13.29
N TYR A 110 -6.95 -14.61 12.31
CA TYR A 110 -8.28 -14.03 12.08
C TYR A 110 -9.42 -15.02 12.36
N ILE A 111 -9.11 -16.16 12.97
CA ILE A 111 -10.07 -17.21 13.31
C ILE A 111 -10.43 -17.14 14.78
N THR A 112 -9.44 -16.90 15.66
CA THR A 112 -9.70 -16.86 17.11
C THR A 112 -10.51 -15.61 17.49
N ARG A 113 -11.66 -15.86 18.11
CA ARG A 113 -12.69 -14.84 18.39
C ARG A 113 -12.64 -14.25 19.79
N ASP A 114 -11.56 -14.47 20.54
CA ASP A 114 -11.34 -13.88 21.86
C ASP A 114 -11.11 -12.36 21.77
N TYR A 115 -11.20 -11.67 22.92
CA TYR A 115 -11.09 -10.22 22.98
C TYR A 115 -9.71 -9.68 22.54
N VAL A 116 -8.63 -10.40 22.88
CA VAL A 116 -7.26 -9.98 22.58
C VAL A 116 -7.01 -10.05 21.07
N THR A 117 -7.36 -11.17 20.43
CA THR A 117 -7.21 -11.34 18.98
C THR A 117 -8.13 -10.39 18.21
N ARG A 118 -9.40 -10.30 18.61
CA ARG A 118 -10.38 -9.43 17.94
C ARG A 118 -10.01 -7.95 18.03
N SER A 119 -9.58 -7.47 19.20
CA SER A 119 -9.16 -6.08 19.36
C SER A 119 -7.95 -5.76 18.48
N ASN A 120 -6.97 -6.67 18.36
CA ASN A 120 -5.84 -6.49 17.45
C ASN A 120 -6.30 -6.38 15.98
N ILE A 121 -7.18 -7.28 15.53
CA ILE A 121 -7.74 -7.24 14.16
C ILE A 121 -8.46 -5.92 13.91
N VAL A 122 -9.38 -5.52 14.80
CA VAL A 122 -10.14 -4.27 14.64
C VAL A 122 -9.20 -3.06 14.55
N CYS A 123 -8.17 -3.01 15.41
CA CYS A 123 -7.16 -1.96 15.35
C CYS A 123 -6.35 -1.98 14.03
N MET A 124 -5.93 -3.16 13.56
CA MET A 124 -5.24 -3.29 12.27
C MET A 124 -6.12 -2.80 11.11
N TYR A 125 -7.41 -3.13 11.07
CA TYR A 125 -8.30 -2.70 10.00
C TYR A 125 -8.57 -1.19 10.04
N ILE A 126 -8.93 -0.65 11.20
CA ILE A 126 -9.30 0.77 11.32
C ILE A 126 -8.07 1.66 11.15
N PHE A 127 -7.04 1.42 11.97
CA PHE A 127 -5.86 2.28 11.97
C PHE A 127 -4.90 1.86 10.86
N ALA A 128 -4.55 0.60 10.73
CA ALA A 128 -3.49 0.25 9.78
C ALA A 128 -3.95 0.25 8.31
N PHE A 129 -5.21 -0.06 8.02
CA PHE A 129 -5.73 -0.15 6.64
C PHE A 129 -6.62 1.04 6.24
N CYS A 130 -7.68 1.35 6.99
CA CYS A 130 -8.63 2.41 6.62
C CYS A 130 -8.04 3.82 6.70
N PHE A 131 -7.19 4.11 7.69
CA PHE A 131 -6.60 5.45 7.83
C PHE A 131 -5.72 5.87 6.63
N PRO A 132 -4.77 5.05 6.12
CA PRO A 132 -4.09 5.34 4.86
C PRO A 132 -5.03 5.54 3.67
N ILE A 133 -6.10 4.73 3.57
CA ILE A 133 -7.09 4.85 2.49
C ILE A 133 -7.82 6.19 2.57
N LEU A 134 -8.19 6.66 3.76
CA LEU A 134 -8.81 7.96 3.95
C LEU A 134 -7.88 9.10 3.53
N ILE A 135 -6.59 9.02 3.84
CA ILE A 135 -5.59 10.01 3.38
C ILE A 135 -5.53 10.02 1.84
N ILE A 136 -5.40 8.84 1.24
CA ILE A 136 -5.34 8.65 -0.22
C ILE A 136 -6.57 9.24 -0.89
N PHE A 137 -7.77 8.87 -0.39
CA PHE A 137 -9.04 9.35 -0.90
C PHE A 137 -9.13 10.86 -0.79
N PHE A 138 -8.84 11.43 0.39
CA PHE A 138 -8.85 12.87 0.61
C PHE A 138 -7.92 13.59 -0.38
N CYS A 139 -6.68 13.12 -0.54
CA CYS A 139 -5.71 13.75 -1.44
C CYS A 139 -6.17 13.72 -2.90
N TYR A 140 -6.58 12.56 -3.42
CA TYR A 140 -6.98 12.44 -4.83
C TYR A 140 -8.33 13.09 -5.12
N PHE A 141 -9.28 13.03 -4.19
CA PHE A 141 -10.54 13.76 -4.30
C PHE A 141 -10.29 15.26 -4.46
N ASN A 142 -9.44 15.84 -3.61
CA ASN A 142 -9.09 17.26 -3.72
C ASN A 142 -8.31 17.60 -5.00
N ILE A 143 -7.45 16.70 -5.50
CA ILE A 143 -6.79 16.88 -6.81
C ILE A 143 -7.83 16.94 -7.93
N VAL A 144 -8.83 16.04 -7.94
CA VAL A 144 -9.88 16.05 -8.96
C VAL A 144 -10.71 17.32 -8.88
N MET A 145 -11.08 17.75 -7.67
CA MET A 145 -11.84 18.98 -7.47
C MET A 145 -11.05 20.25 -7.83
N SER A 146 -9.71 20.21 -7.83
CA SER A 146 -8.87 21.37 -8.19
C SER A 146 -8.61 21.53 -9.69
N VAL A 147 -8.94 20.52 -10.53
CA VAL A 147 -8.61 20.55 -11.97
C VAL A 147 -9.20 21.77 -12.68
N SER A 148 -10.47 22.10 -12.42
CA SER A 148 -11.14 23.25 -13.04
C SER A 148 -10.50 24.59 -12.66
N ASN A 149 -10.01 24.71 -11.42
CA ASN A 149 -9.28 25.90 -10.97
C ASN A 149 -7.90 25.97 -11.61
N HIS A 150 -7.22 24.83 -11.77
CA HIS A 150 -5.94 24.76 -12.45
C HIS A 150 -6.03 25.21 -13.92
N GLU A 151 -7.09 24.80 -14.64
CA GLU A 151 -7.35 25.25 -16.01
C GLU A 151 -7.55 26.78 -16.09
N LYS A 152 -8.34 27.35 -15.17
CA LYS A 152 -8.55 28.80 -15.09
C LYS A 152 -7.25 29.56 -14.79
N GLU A 153 -6.43 29.05 -13.86
CA GLU A 153 -5.14 29.65 -13.52
C GLU A 153 -4.15 29.58 -14.68
N MET A 154 -4.10 28.45 -15.40
CA MET A 154 -3.27 28.32 -16.61
C MET A 154 -3.71 29.27 -17.72
N ALA A 155 -5.03 29.44 -17.93
CA ALA A 155 -5.55 30.42 -18.89
C ALA A 155 -5.21 31.87 -18.50
N ALA A 156 -5.23 32.20 -17.20
CA ALA A 156 -4.81 33.51 -16.71
C ALA A 156 -3.30 33.74 -16.88
N MET A 157 -2.47 32.72 -16.67
CA MET A 157 -1.03 32.78 -16.90
C MET A 157 -0.67 32.89 -18.39
N ALA A 158 -1.46 32.28 -19.27
CA ALA A 158 -1.26 32.39 -20.72
C ALA A 158 -1.36 33.84 -21.23
N LYS A 159 -2.09 34.71 -20.53
CA LYS A 159 -2.16 36.15 -20.85
C LYS A 159 -0.94 36.95 -20.38
N LYS A 160 -0.13 36.41 -19.47
CA LYS A 160 0.99 37.11 -18.80
C LYS A 160 2.37 36.61 -19.21
N LEU A 161 2.49 35.33 -19.56
CA LEU A 161 3.76 34.68 -19.89
C LEU A 161 3.99 34.65 -21.39
N ASN A 162 5.27 34.62 -21.79
CA ASN A 162 5.59 34.34 -23.20
C ASN A 162 5.34 32.85 -23.55
N ALA A 163 5.30 32.54 -24.85
CA ALA A 163 4.96 31.21 -25.34
C ALA A 163 5.90 30.10 -24.83
N LYS A 164 7.20 30.41 -24.63
CA LYS A 164 8.20 29.43 -24.16
C LYS A 164 8.01 29.10 -22.68
N GLU A 165 7.77 30.12 -21.86
CA GLU A 165 7.50 29.97 -20.42
C GLU A 165 6.19 29.24 -20.16
N LEU A 166 5.14 29.60 -20.91
CA LEU A 166 3.84 28.92 -20.82
C LEU A 166 3.96 27.42 -21.17
N ARG A 167 4.66 27.10 -22.26
CA ARG A 167 4.94 25.70 -22.65
C ARG A 167 5.69 24.94 -21.55
N LYS A 168 6.68 25.56 -20.91
CA LYS A 168 7.44 24.95 -19.80
C LYS A 168 6.55 24.69 -18.58
N ALA A 169 5.70 25.65 -18.22
CA ALA A 169 4.75 25.51 -17.11
C ALA A 169 3.75 24.37 -17.37
N GLN A 170 3.14 24.34 -18.56
CA GLN A 170 2.22 23.28 -18.97
C GLN A 170 2.88 21.90 -19.00
N ALA A 171 4.11 21.81 -19.53
CA ALA A 171 4.86 20.55 -19.56
C ALA A 171 5.15 20.03 -18.14
N GLY A 172 5.50 20.94 -17.21
CA GLY A 172 5.66 20.62 -15.79
C GLY A 172 4.37 20.08 -15.17
N ALA A 173 3.24 20.79 -15.34
CA ALA A 173 1.94 20.36 -14.83
C ALA A 173 1.52 18.98 -15.39
N ASN A 174 1.70 18.77 -16.70
CA ASN A 174 1.40 17.49 -17.35
C ASN A 174 2.27 16.35 -16.81
N ALA A 175 3.56 16.62 -16.52
CA ALA A 175 4.46 15.64 -15.93
C ALA A 175 4.01 15.24 -14.51
N GLU A 176 3.67 16.22 -13.67
CA GLU A 176 3.19 15.96 -12.30
C GLU A 176 1.85 15.20 -12.32
N MET A 177 0.92 15.57 -13.21
CA MET A 177 -0.35 14.86 -13.41
C MET A 177 -0.12 13.41 -13.89
N LYS A 178 0.84 13.18 -14.78
CA LYS A 178 1.20 11.83 -15.21
C LYS A 178 1.68 10.98 -14.02
N LEU A 179 2.51 11.54 -13.14
CA LEU A 179 2.94 10.87 -11.92
C LEU A 179 1.77 10.60 -10.97
N ALA A 180 0.84 11.54 -10.80
CA ALA A 180 -0.37 11.31 -9.99
C ALA A 180 -1.25 10.18 -10.54
N LYS A 181 -1.43 10.09 -11.86
CA LYS A 181 -2.14 8.96 -12.50
C LYS A 181 -1.46 7.63 -12.23
N ILE A 182 -0.13 7.56 -12.32
CA ILE A 182 0.64 6.36 -11.96
C ILE A 182 0.40 6.00 -10.49
N SER A 183 0.40 6.99 -9.60
CA SER A 183 0.13 6.79 -8.18
C SER A 183 -1.30 6.27 -7.91
N ILE A 184 -2.30 6.65 -8.70
CA ILE A 184 -3.66 6.08 -8.62
C ILE A 184 -3.66 4.61 -9.07
N VAL A 185 -2.92 4.27 -10.13
CA VAL A 185 -2.83 2.89 -10.64
C VAL A 185 -2.20 1.95 -9.60
N ILE A 186 -1.09 2.34 -8.96
CA ILE A 186 -0.45 1.51 -7.92
C ILE A 186 -1.36 1.35 -6.68
N VAL A 187 -2.10 2.40 -6.29
CA VAL A 187 -3.06 2.33 -5.18
C VAL A 187 -4.20 1.37 -5.53
N SER A 188 -4.76 1.49 -6.73
CA SER A 188 -5.84 0.63 -7.19
C SER A 188 -5.40 -0.82 -7.26
N GLN A 189 -4.19 -1.08 -7.77
CA GLN A 189 -3.59 -2.40 -7.77
C GLN A 189 -3.49 -2.98 -6.36
N PHE A 190 -2.98 -2.21 -5.40
CA PHE A 190 -2.86 -2.65 -4.01
C PHE A 190 -4.22 -3.01 -3.40
N LEU A 191 -5.21 -2.12 -3.53
CA LEU A 191 -6.55 -2.35 -2.99
C LEU A 191 -7.19 -3.59 -3.62
N LEU A 192 -7.15 -3.72 -4.95
CA LEU A 192 -7.68 -4.91 -5.63
C LEU A 192 -6.97 -6.20 -5.21
N SER A 193 -5.69 -6.13 -4.84
CA SER A 193 -4.93 -7.31 -4.43
C SER A 193 -5.19 -7.73 -2.99
N TRP A 194 -5.31 -6.76 -2.08
CA TRP A 194 -5.44 -7.02 -0.64
C TRP A 194 -6.89 -7.12 -0.16
N SER A 195 -7.83 -6.40 -0.79
CA SER A 195 -9.24 -6.39 -0.37
C SER A 195 -9.90 -7.77 -0.37
N PRO A 196 -9.70 -8.66 -1.36
CA PRO A 196 -10.28 -10.00 -1.31
C PRO A 196 -9.87 -10.79 -0.07
N TYR A 197 -8.57 -10.76 0.26
CA TYR A 197 -8.03 -11.43 1.44
C TYR A 197 -8.53 -10.78 2.74
N ALA A 198 -8.59 -9.44 2.76
CA ALA A 198 -9.10 -8.70 3.91
C ALA A 198 -10.59 -9.04 4.20
N VAL A 199 -11.41 -9.16 3.15
CA VAL A 199 -12.82 -9.58 3.30
C VAL A 199 -12.93 -11.00 3.86
N VAL A 200 -12.10 -11.94 3.40
CA VAL A 200 -12.09 -13.31 3.93
C VAL A 200 -11.70 -13.35 5.40
N ALA A 201 -10.70 -12.59 5.82
CA ALA A 201 -10.31 -12.49 7.22
C ALA A 201 -11.42 -11.87 8.10
N LEU A 202 -12.16 -10.86 7.60
CA LEU A 202 -13.32 -10.32 8.31
C LEU A 202 -14.49 -11.31 8.37
N LEU A 203 -14.74 -12.08 7.30
CA LEU A 203 -15.73 -13.16 7.30
C LEU A 203 -15.37 -14.24 8.33
N ALA A 204 -14.10 -14.61 8.44
CA ALA A 204 -13.64 -15.53 9.47
C ALA A 204 -13.88 -15.00 10.89
N GLN A 205 -13.64 -13.70 11.12
CA GLN A 205 -13.71 -13.12 12.44
C GLN A 205 -15.13 -12.75 12.89
N PHE A 206 -15.99 -12.32 11.96
CA PHE A 206 -17.30 -11.74 12.26
C PHE A 206 -18.48 -12.44 11.56
N GLY A 207 -18.20 -13.23 10.53
CA GLY A 207 -19.21 -13.88 9.69
C GLY A 207 -19.29 -15.40 9.88
N PRO A 208 -19.83 -16.14 8.88
CA PRO A 208 -19.88 -17.59 8.88
C PRO A 208 -18.50 -18.19 8.60
N ILE A 209 -17.91 -18.88 9.59
CA ILE A 209 -16.56 -19.45 9.48
C ILE A 209 -16.50 -20.60 8.46
N GLU A 210 -17.62 -21.28 8.23
CA GLU A 210 -17.80 -22.35 7.25
C GLU A 210 -17.54 -21.90 5.80
N TRP A 211 -17.59 -20.60 5.51
CA TRP A 211 -17.24 -20.06 4.19
C TRP A 211 -15.72 -19.97 3.98
N VAL A 212 -14.95 -19.98 5.07
CA VAL A 212 -13.49 -19.83 5.08
C VAL A 212 -12.83 -21.21 4.91
N THR A 213 -13.04 -21.79 3.74
CA THR A 213 -12.39 -23.04 3.33
C THR A 213 -10.90 -22.82 3.03
N PRO A 214 -10.07 -23.88 2.97
CA PRO A 214 -8.65 -23.75 2.65
C PRO A 214 -8.37 -22.94 1.38
N TYR A 215 -9.15 -23.15 0.30
CA TYR A 215 -8.99 -22.39 -0.95
C TYR A 215 -9.58 -20.99 -0.88
N ALA A 216 -10.66 -20.79 -0.13
CA ALA A 216 -11.24 -19.47 0.09
C ALA A 216 -10.26 -18.53 0.82
N ALA A 217 -9.38 -19.05 1.69
CA ALA A 217 -8.28 -18.29 2.27
C ALA A 217 -7.04 -18.25 1.36
N GLN A 218 -6.64 -19.39 0.79
CA GLN A 218 -5.36 -19.53 0.10
C GLN A 218 -5.29 -18.72 -1.21
N LEU A 219 -6.33 -18.71 -2.04
CA LEU A 219 -6.29 -18.01 -3.33
C LEU A 219 -6.20 -16.48 -3.15
N PRO A 220 -7.05 -15.84 -2.31
CA PRO A 220 -6.94 -14.42 -2.05
C PRO A 220 -5.61 -14.00 -1.43
N VAL A 221 -5.03 -14.79 -0.52
CA VAL A 221 -3.74 -14.42 0.08
C VAL A 221 -2.59 -14.51 -0.95
N MET A 222 -2.63 -15.45 -1.89
CA MET A 222 -1.64 -15.49 -2.97
C MET A 222 -1.70 -14.23 -3.84
N PHE A 223 -2.91 -13.75 -4.13
CA PHE A 223 -3.10 -12.51 -4.88
C PHE A 223 -2.61 -11.28 -4.09
N ALA A 224 -2.88 -11.23 -2.79
CA ALA A 224 -2.35 -10.20 -1.90
C ALA A 224 -0.81 -10.20 -1.86
N LYS A 225 -0.17 -11.37 -1.74
CA LYS A 225 1.29 -11.49 -1.76
C LYS A 225 1.89 -11.07 -3.11
N ALA A 226 1.23 -11.39 -4.22
CA ALA A 226 1.66 -10.95 -5.56
C ALA A 226 1.60 -9.42 -5.74
N SER A 227 0.85 -8.69 -4.89
CA SER A 227 0.81 -7.23 -4.95
C SER A 227 2.19 -6.58 -4.95
N ALA A 228 3.17 -7.16 -4.24
CA ALA A 228 4.48 -6.56 -4.07
C ALA A 228 5.34 -6.54 -5.36
N ILE A 229 4.97 -7.30 -6.39
CA ILE A 229 5.74 -7.40 -7.65
C ILE A 229 5.20 -6.49 -8.76
N HIS A 230 4.00 -5.93 -8.62
CA HIS A 230 3.37 -5.16 -9.69
C HIS A 230 3.95 -3.74 -9.83
N ASN A 231 4.37 -3.10 -8.74
CA ASN A 231 4.86 -1.71 -8.78
C ASN A 231 6.02 -1.49 -9.79
N PRO A 232 7.10 -2.30 -9.77
CA PRO A 232 8.16 -2.16 -10.78
C PRO A 232 7.67 -2.32 -12.22
N LEU A 233 6.74 -3.25 -12.48
CA LEU A 233 6.16 -3.46 -13.81
C LEU A 233 5.32 -2.26 -14.25
N ILE A 234 4.54 -1.67 -13.34
CA ILE A 234 3.79 -0.45 -13.62
C ILE A 234 4.76 0.69 -13.96
N TYR A 235 5.85 0.86 -13.21
CA TYR A 235 6.84 1.91 -13.48
C TYR A 235 7.56 1.70 -14.81
N SER A 236 7.94 0.46 -15.16
CA SER A 236 8.66 0.17 -16.41
C SER A 236 7.85 0.47 -17.67
N VAL A 237 6.52 0.50 -17.60
CA VAL A 237 5.67 0.84 -18.76
C VAL A 237 5.13 2.27 -18.71
N SER A 238 5.03 2.89 -17.54
CA SER A 238 4.35 4.19 -17.41
C SER A 238 5.25 5.37 -17.01
N HIS A 239 6.37 5.14 -16.32
CA HIS A 239 7.19 6.22 -15.74
C HIS A 239 8.31 6.66 -16.70
N PRO A 240 8.27 7.90 -17.27
CA PRO A 240 9.13 8.30 -18.38
C PRO A 240 10.63 8.29 -18.04
N LYS A 241 11.04 8.92 -16.93
CA LYS A 241 12.46 8.94 -16.51
C LYS A 241 12.99 7.58 -16.07
N PHE A 242 12.10 6.69 -15.64
CA PHE A 242 12.49 5.35 -15.19
C PHE A 242 12.71 4.45 -16.41
N ARG A 243 11.85 4.58 -17.41
CA ARG A 243 12.02 3.98 -18.73
C ARG A 243 13.31 4.42 -19.42
N GLU A 244 13.61 5.71 -19.36
CA GLU A 244 14.85 6.27 -19.90
C GLU A 244 16.09 5.69 -19.21
N ALA A 245 16.04 5.45 -17.90
CA ALA A 245 17.17 4.86 -17.16
C ALA A 245 17.35 3.33 -17.38
N ILE A 246 16.33 2.64 -17.91
CA ILE A 246 16.37 1.21 -18.22
C ILE A 246 16.85 0.96 -19.66
N ALA A 247 16.59 1.90 -20.58
CA ALA A 247 16.97 1.82 -21.98
C ALA A 247 18.47 2.10 -22.17
#